data_AF-A0A848XPA5-F1
#
_entry.id   AF-A0A848XPA5-F1
#
_cell.length_a   1.000
_cell.length_b   1.000
_cell.length_c   1.000
_cell.angle_alpha   90.00
_cell.angle_beta   90.00
_cell.angle_gamma   90.00
#
_symmetry.space_group_name_H-M   'P 1'
#
loop_
_entity.id
_entity.type
_entity.pdbx_description
1 polymer ?
#
loop_
_entity_poly.entity_id
_entity_poly.type
_entity_poly.pdbx_seq_one_letter_code
_entity_poly.pdbx_strand_id
1 'polypeptide(L)'
;GHLHVVRQWKEAGAFLQGNHGSLTGRYGPGPRALIQRLLAEGLLDYLSSDFHGRPHLEPLVDEAREALSTMDGDAAFQLLASINPGRLLDGEPPLPVPPVVPDPTLMERIKSWFTG
;
A
#
# COMPACT_ATOMS: atom_id res chain seq x y z
N GLY A 1 3.50 13.92 -12.51
CA GLY A 1 3.96 12.57 -12.11
C GLY A 1 2.83 11.81 -11.45
N HIS A 2 2.92 10.48 -11.33
CA HIS A 2 1.80 9.63 -10.84
C HIS A 2 1.13 10.13 -9.55
N LEU A 3 1.90 10.62 -8.57
CA LEU A 3 1.37 11.14 -7.30
C LEU A 3 0.49 12.39 -7.44
N HIS A 4 0.73 13.23 -8.43
CA HIS A 4 -0.09 14.42 -8.65
C HIS A 4 -1.53 14.04 -9.02
N VAL A 5 -1.69 13.09 -9.93
CA VAL A 5 -3.01 12.59 -10.35
C VAL A 5 -3.70 11.89 -9.18
N VAL A 6 -2.97 11.11 -8.40
CA VAL A 6 -3.50 10.43 -7.21
C VAL A 6 -4.04 11.43 -6.18
N ARG A 7 -3.33 12.55 -5.95
CA ARG A 7 -3.79 13.62 -5.06
C ARG A 7 -5.05 14.30 -5.58
N GLN A 8 -5.15 14.55 -6.88
CA GLN A 8 -6.38 15.07 -7.49
C GLN A 8 -7.57 14.14 -7.28
N TRP A 9 -7.38 12.81 -7.34
CA TRP A 9 -8.44 11.86 -7.02
C TRP A 9 -8.87 11.94 -5.55
N LYS A 10 -7.92 12.02 -4.61
CA LYS A 10 -8.23 12.20 -3.18
C LYS A 10 -8.99 13.52 -2.93
N GLU A 11 -8.56 14.62 -3.56
CA GLU A 11 -9.23 15.92 -3.48
C GLU A 11 -10.66 15.87 -4.03
N ALA A 12 -10.90 15.06 -5.07
CA ALA A 12 -12.23 14.80 -5.61
C ALA A 12 -13.09 13.83 -4.76
N GLY A 13 -12.56 13.33 -3.64
CA GLY A 13 -13.26 12.44 -2.73
C GLY A 13 -13.14 10.95 -3.03
N ALA A 14 -12.22 10.54 -3.91
CA ALA A 14 -11.97 9.13 -4.18
C ALA A 14 -11.18 8.48 -3.04
N PHE A 15 -11.49 7.21 -2.75
CA PHE A 15 -10.68 6.37 -1.88
C PHE A 15 -9.78 5.44 -2.69
N LEU A 16 -8.60 5.13 -2.16
CA LEU A 16 -7.55 4.43 -2.87
C LEU A 16 -7.22 3.09 -2.22
N GLN A 17 -7.07 2.07 -3.07
CA GLN A 17 -6.70 0.73 -2.65
C GLN A 17 -5.33 0.34 -3.23
N GLY A 18 -4.45 -0.19 -2.38
CA GLY A 18 -3.15 -0.73 -2.76
C GLY A 18 -3.14 -2.26 -2.81
N ASN A 19 -2.36 -2.85 -3.72
CA ASN A 19 -2.32 -4.31 -3.93
C ASN A 19 -1.19 -4.97 -3.10
N HIS A 20 -1.47 -6.08 -2.41
CA HIS A 20 -0.47 -6.90 -1.70
C HIS A 20 0.73 -7.25 -2.59
N GLY A 21 0.47 -7.66 -3.84
CA GLY A 21 1.52 -8.00 -4.79
C GLY A 21 2.45 -6.84 -5.15
N SER A 22 1.94 -5.60 -5.15
CA SER A 22 2.81 -4.43 -5.33
C SER A 22 3.69 -4.21 -4.11
N LEU A 23 3.14 -4.37 -2.90
CA LEU A 23 3.86 -4.17 -1.63
C LEU A 23 4.99 -5.19 -1.46
N THR A 24 4.72 -6.46 -1.78
CA THR A 24 5.69 -7.55 -1.67
C THR A 24 6.65 -7.66 -2.87
N GLY A 25 6.39 -6.90 -3.95
CA GLY A 25 7.25 -6.85 -5.13
C GLY A 25 6.95 -7.88 -6.22
N ARG A 26 5.81 -8.58 -6.17
CA ARG A 26 5.36 -9.56 -7.18
C ARG A 26 5.34 -8.98 -8.60
N TYR A 27 5.03 -7.69 -8.75
CA TYR A 27 4.91 -7.03 -10.06
C TYR A 27 6.17 -6.25 -10.49
N GLY A 28 7.29 -6.43 -9.79
CA GLY A 28 8.55 -5.78 -10.09
C GLY A 28 8.77 -4.42 -9.39
N PRO A 29 9.91 -3.76 -9.68
CA PRO A 29 10.39 -2.62 -8.89
C PRO A 29 9.54 -1.35 -9.05
N GLY A 30 8.93 -1.12 -10.22
CA GLY A 30 8.10 0.05 -10.47
C GLY A 30 6.85 0.12 -9.58
N PRO A 31 5.96 -0.89 -9.62
CA PRO A 31 4.79 -0.95 -8.73
C PRO A 31 5.15 -0.93 -7.25
N ARG A 32 6.25 -1.60 -6.87
CA ARG A 32 6.77 -1.59 -5.50
C ARG A 32 7.19 -0.18 -5.04
N ALA A 33 7.94 0.53 -5.87
CA ALA A 33 8.35 1.90 -5.55
C ALA A 33 7.14 2.85 -5.47
N LEU A 34 6.14 2.67 -6.34
CA LEU A 34 4.93 3.50 -6.31
C LEU A 34 4.12 3.26 -5.03
N ILE A 35 3.83 2.01 -4.66
CA ILE A 35 3.03 1.73 -3.46
C ILE A 35 3.75 2.19 -2.18
N GLN A 36 5.08 2.07 -2.11
CA GLN A 36 5.85 2.61 -1.00
C GLN A 36 5.77 4.13 -0.89
N ARG A 37 5.76 4.85 -2.02
CA ARG A 37 5.54 6.31 -2.02
C ARG A 37 4.12 6.68 -1.56
N LEU A 38 3.11 5.92 -2.00
CA LEU A 38 1.73 6.13 -1.56
C LEU A 38 1.57 5.91 -0.04
N LEU A 39 2.22 4.88 0.50
CA LEU A 39 2.28 4.62 1.94
C LEU A 39 3.02 5.72 2.70
N ALA A 40 4.17 6.17 2.20
CA ALA A 40 4.96 7.25 2.81
C ALA A 40 4.26 8.62 2.78
N GLU A 41 3.26 8.79 1.92
CA GLU A 41 2.43 10.00 1.85
C GLU A 41 1.05 9.83 2.53
N GLY A 42 0.74 8.66 3.10
CA GLY A 42 -0.55 8.39 3.75
C GLY A 42 -1.74 8.43 2.78
N LEU A 43 -1.52 8.09 1.51
CA LEU A 43 -2.54 8.25 0.46
C LEU A 43 -3.47 7.05 0.32
N LEU A 44 -3.11 5.87 0.83
CA LEU A 44 -3.92 4.65 0.73
C LEU A 44 -4.99 4.60 1.84
N ASP A 45 -6.19 4.16 1.46
CA ASP A 45 -7.31 3.93 2.38
C ASP A 45 -7.55 2.44 2.64
N TYR A 46 -7.20 1.60 1.65
CA TYR A 46 -7.38 0.16 1.70
C TYR A 46 -6.16 -0.60 1.19
N LEU A 47 -6.04 -1.85 1.62
CA LEU A 47 -5.12 -2.83 1.07
C LEU A 47 -5.88 -4.12 0.76
N SER A 48 -5.62 -4.70 -0.42
CA SER A 48 -6.29 -5.93 -0.87
C SER A 48 -5.34 -6.81 -1.69
N SER A 49 -5.64 -8.11 -1.73
CA SER A 49 -4.86 -9.10 -2.48
C SER A 49 -5.06 -9.02 -3.99
N ASP A 50 -6.24 -8.52 -4.43
CA ASP A 50 -6.69 -8.58 -5.82
C ASP A 50 -6.58 -10.01 -6.41
N PHE A 51 -6.83 -11.02 -5.57
CA PHE A 51 -6.58 -12.41 -5.92
C PHE A 51 -7.72 -12.99 -6.77
N HIS A 52 -7.42 -13.22 -8.04
CA HIS A 52 -8.28 -13.95 -8.96
C HIS A 52 -7.87 -15.42 -9.05
N GLY A 53 -8.15 -16.20 -7.99
CA GLY A 53 -8.13 -17.67 -7.94
C GLY A 53 -7.27 -18.40 -8.97
N ARG A 54 -5.95 -18.50 -8.76
CA ARG A 54 -5.05 -19.32 -9.61
C ARG A 54 -4.38 -20.42 -8.78
N PRO A 55 -4.27 -21.66 -9.30
CA PRO A 55 -3.77 -22.81 -8.51
C PRO A 55 -2.37 -22.66 -7.89
N HIS A 56 -1.56 -21.73 -8.39
CA HIS A 56 -0.17 -21.54 -7.98
C HIS A 56 0.12 -20.16 -7.42
N LEU A 57 -0.90 -19.35 -7.17
CA LEU A 57 -0.74 -18.01 -6.62
C LEU A 57 -1.43 -17.92 -5.27
N GLU A 58 -0.76 -17.27 -4.32
CA GLU A 58 -1.32 -16.99 -3.02
C GLU A 58 -1.76 -15.51 -2.93
N PRO A 59 -2.74 -15.18 -2.07
CA PRO A 59 -3.22 -13.81 -1.85
C PRO A 59 -2.20 -12.87 -1.17
N LEU A 60 -1.07 -13.39 -0.71
CA LEU A 60 0.05 -12.65 -0.09
C LEU A 60 -0.33 -11.79 1.13
N VAL A 61 -1.28 -12.25 1.95
CA VAL A 61 -1.78 -11.47 3.09
C VAL A 61 -0.72 -11.37 4.18
N ASP A 62 -0.09 -12.50 4.54
CA ASP A 62 0.92 -12.54 5.59
C ASP A 62 2.19 -11.82 5.18
N GLU A 63 2.60 -11.95 3.92
CA GLU A 63 3.77 -11.26 3.37
C GLU A 63 3.54 -9.76 3.28
N ALA A 64 2.32 -9.31 2.96
CA ALA A 64 1.97 -7.90 2.98
C ALA A 64 1.99 -7.33 4.42
N ARG A 65 1.48 -8.11 5.40
CA ARG A 65 1.56 -7.76 6.83
C ARG A 65 3.01 -7.65 7.29
N GLU A 66 3.83 -8.66 6.99
CA GLU A 66 5.26 -8.67 7.34
C GLU A 66 6.00 -7.49 6.69
N ALA A 67 5.76 -7.23 5.41
CA ALA A 67 6.36 -6.09 4.72
C ALA A 67 6.06 -4.76 5.43
N LEU A 68 4.81 -4.54 5.87
CA LEU A 68 4.46 -3.34 6.62
C LEU A 68 5.05 -3.33 8.04
N SER A 69 5.08 -4.47 8.73
CA SER A 69 5.69 -4.57 10.06
C SER A 69 7.18 -4.23 10.05
N THR A 70 7.93 -4.59 9.00
CA THR A 70 9.34 -4.17 8.84
C THR A 70 9.54 -2.66 8.73
N MET A 71 8.46 -1.90 8.52
CA MET A 71 8.46 -0.44 8.42
C MET A 71 7.72 0.21 9.61
N ASP A 72 7.56 -0.50 10.74
CA ASP A 72 6.75 -0.08 11.90
C ASP A 72 5.29 0.26 11.51
N GLY A 73 4.80 -0.42 10.47
CA GLY A 73 3.52 -0.15 9.82
C GLY A 73 2.35 -1.00 10.33
N ASP A 74 2.48 -1.68 11.47
CA ASP A 74 1.46 -2.61 11.98
C ASP A 74 0.10 -1.92 12.23
N ALA A 75 0.11 -0.71 12.82
CA ALA A 75 -1.10 0.07 13.02
C ALA A 75 -1.73 0.51 11.68
N ALA A 76 -0.91 0.87 10.69
CA ALA A 76 -1.37 1.21 9.36
C ALA A 76 -1.96 -0.01 8.64
N PHE A 77 -1.36 -1.19 8.80
CA PHE A 77 -1.89 -2.43 8.23
C PHE A 77 -3.27 -2.76 8.80
N GLN A 78 -3.48 -2.61 10.12
CA GLN A 78 -4.79 -2.79 10.74
C GLN A 78 -5.85 -1.86 10.14
N LEU A 79 -5.50 -0.59 9.91
CA LEU A 79 -6.41 0.36 9.25
C LEU A 79 -6.72 -0.07 7.82
N LEU A 80 -5.68 -0.34 7.02
CA LEU A 80 -5.78 -0.63 5.59
C LEU A 80 -6.48 -1.95 5.26
N ALA A 81 -6.24 -3.00 6.06
CA ALA A 81 -6.63 -4.38 5.74
C ALA A 81 -7.76 -4.93 6.63
N SER A 82 -8.18 -4.22 7.68
CA SER A 82 -9.24 -4.70 8.59
C SER A 82 -10.25 -3.63 8.97
N ILE A 83 -9.81 -2.51 9.56
CA ILE A 83 -10.74 -1.49 10.07
C ILE A 83 -11.45 -0.76 8.93
N ASN A 84 -10.73 -0.23 7.95
CA ASN A 84 -11.34 0.50 6.84
C ASN A 84 -12.20 -0.41 5.95
N PRO A 85 -11.78 -1.65 5.59
CA PRO A 85 -12.68 -2.59 4.94
C PRO A 85 -13.96 -2.88 5.73
N GLY A 86 -13.90 -2.99 7.07
CA GLY A 86 -15.09 -3.11 7.91
C GLY A 86 -16.02 -1.91 7.80
N ARG A 87 -15.46 -0.70 7.90
CA ARG A 87 -16.22 0.56 7.73
C ARG A 87 -16.89 0.66 6.36
N LEU A 88 -16.20 0.23 5.30
CA LEU A 88 -16.76 0.16 3.96
C LEU A 88 -18.01 -0.73 3.89
N LEU A 89 -17.98 -1.88 4.56
CA LEU A 89 -19.14 -2.80 4.64
C LEU A 89 -20.30 -2.17 5.43
N ASP A 90 -20.00 -1.34 6.42
CA ASP A 90 -21.00 -0.61 7.21
C ASP A 90 -21.49 0.69 6.53
N GLY A 91 -21.00 1.00 5.33
CA GLY A 91 -21.35 2.23 4.60
C GLY A 91 -20.71 3.50 5.20
N GLU A 92 -19.68 3.34 6.01
CA GLU A 92 -18.93 4.44 6.63
C GLU A 92 -17.66 4.79 5.84
N PRO A 93 -17.23 6.06 5.85
CA PRO A 93 -15.97 6.45 5.24
C PRO A 93 -14.77 5.84 5.99
N PRO A 94 -13.64 5.55 5.30
CA PRO A 94 -12.43 5.04 5.94
C PRO A 94 -11.84 6.07 6.91
N LEU A 95 -11.15 5.58 7.94
CA LEU A 95 -10.34 6.42 8.81
C LEU A 95 -9.02 6.77 8.09
N PRO A 96 -8.44 7.95 8.37
CA PRO A 96 -7.14 8.32 7.84
C PRO A 96 -6.05 7.32 8.26
N VAL A 97 -5.23 6.91 7.30
CA VAL A 97 -4.07 6.04 7.54
C VAL A 97 -2.83 6.91 7.70
N PRO A 98 -2.09 6.80 8.82
CA PRO A 98 -0.87 7.59 8.99
C PRO A 98 0.18 7.18 7.95
N PRO A 99 1.06 8.12 7.53
CA PRO A 99 2.20 7.78 6.69
C PRO A 99 3.06 6.67 7.28
N VAL A 100 3.43 5.68 6.45
CA VAL A 100 4.38 4.63 6.81
C VAL A 100 5.70 4.94 6.11
N VAL A 101 6.71 5.31 6.88
CA VAL A 101 8.02 5.68 6.33
C VAL A 101 8.88 4.42 6.28
N PRO A 102 9.23 3.90 5.08
CA PRO A 102 10.22 2.85 4.99
C PRO A 102 11.56 3.33 5.56
N ASP A 103 12.29 2.43 6.21
CA ASP A 103 13.64 2.69 6.73
C ASP A 103 14.47 3.49 5.69
N PRO A 104 15.10 4.62 6.09
CA PRO A 104 15.92 5.45 5.20
C PRO A 104 16.91 4.66 4.35
N THR A 105 17.47 3.57 4.90
CA THR A 105 18.41 2.68 4.20
C THR A 105 17.74 1.89 3.06
N LEU A 106 16.48 1.50 3.21
CA LEU A 106 15.70 0.88 2.13
C LEU A 106 15.40 1.89 1.02
N MET A 107 15.13 3.15 1.38
CA MET A 107 14.87 4.21 0.42
C MET A 107 16.11 4.60 -0.40
N GLU A 108 17.30 4.59 0.21
CA GLU A 108 18.57 4.73 -0.50
C GLU A 108 18.82 3.58 -1.49
N ARG A 109 18.52 2.34 -1.09
CA ARG A 109 18.62 1.16 -1.98
C ARG A 109 17.62 1.20 -3.13
N ILE A 110 16.43 1.74 -2.92
CA ILE A 110 15.45 1.94 -4.00
C ILE A 110 15.94 3.01 -4.97
N LYS A 111 16.50 4.13 -4.47
CA LYS A 111 17.06 5.18 -5.33
C LYS A 111 18.17 4.65 -6.23
N SER A 112 19.05 3.78 -5.72
CA SER A 112 20.18 3.25 -6.48
C SER A 112 19.78 2.33 -7.65
N TRP A 113 18.62 1.66 -7.58
CA TRP A 113 18.09 0.84 -8.69
C TRP A 113 17.54 1.64 -9.88
N PHE A 114 17.32 2.93 -9.71
CA PHE A 114 16.79 3.81 -10.76
C PHE A 114 17.82 4.83 -11.28
N THR A 115 18.94 4.98 -10.59
CA THR A 115 20.06 5.83 -11.01
C THR A 115 21.23 5.03 -11.61
N GLY A 116 21.07 3.70 -11.74
CA GLY A 116 22.01 2.78 -12.39
C GLY A 116 21.52 2.34 -13.76
#